data_AF-A0A7I7TYG3-F1
#
_entry.id   AF-A0A7I7TYG3-F1
#
_cell.length_a   1.000
_cell.length_b   1.000
_cell.length_c   1.000
_cell.angle_alpha   90.00
_cell.angle_beta   90.00
_cell.angle_gamma   90.00
#
_symmetry.space_group_name_H-M   'P 1'
#
loop_
_entity.id
_entity.type
_entity.pdbx_description
1 polymer ?
#
loop_
_entity_poly.entity_id
_entity_poly.type
_entity_poly.pdbx_seq_one_letter_code
_entity_poly.pdbx_strand_id
1 'polypeptide(L)'
;MLTPESPAYHPPLPGDQYCYAMATLSFREVEKIEWLSNSERHYTDATGEEDLGNIDAVDVDGDWIVVEGDCGRVRVRGSLPYFELDN
;
A
#
# COMPACT_ATOMS: atom_id res chain seq x y z
N MET A 1 -5.80 -2.42 -9.40
CA MET A 1 -6.72 -2.41 -10.57
C MET A 1 -7.95 -3.23 -10.23
N LEU A 2 -9.14 -2.70 -10.51
CA LEU A 2 -10.38 -3.42 -10.33
C LEU A 2 -10.80 -4.12 -11.62
N THR A 3 -11.23 -5.39 -11.51
CA THR A 3 -11.83 -6.13 -12.61
C THR A 3 -13.37 -5.98 -12.58
N PRO A 4 -14.10 -6.27 -13.67
CA PRO A 4 -15.56 -6.13 -13.72
C PRO A 4 -16.33 -6.92 -12.64
N GLU A 5 -15.72 -7.95 -12.07
CA GLU A 5 -16.30 -8.75 -10.97
C GLU A 5 -16.23 -8.01 -9.62
N SER A 6 -15.41 -6.97 -9.50
CA SER A 6 -15.32 -6.17 -8.28
C SER A 6 -16.62 -5.36 -8.08
N PRO A 7 -17.23 -5.37 -6.89
CA PRO A 7 -18.41 -4.58 -6.61
C PRO A 7 -18.15 -3.06 -6.66
N ALA A 8 -16.89 -2.63 -6.53
CA ALA A 8 -16.47 -1.24 -6.66
C ALA A 8 -16.09 -0.86 -8.10
N TYR A 9 -16.23 -1.77 -9.07
CA TYR A 9 -15.84 -1.52 -10.44
C TYR A 9 -16.72 -0.44 -11.09
N HIS A 10 -16.07 0.44 -11.83
CA HIS A 10 -16.69 1.33 -12.80
C HIS A 10 -15.82 1.38 -14.07
N PRO A 11 -16.35 1.83 -15.22
CA PRO A 11 -15.51 2.09 -16.39
C PRO A 11 -14.39 3.08 -16.05
N PRO A 12 -13.16 2.92 -16.59
CA PRO A 12 -12.06 3.86 -16.37
C PRO A 12 -12.49 5.31 -16.66
N LEU A 13 -11.99 6.27 -15.86
CA LEU A 13 -12.24 7.68 -16.11
C LEU A 13 -11.51 8.14 -17.39
N PRO A 14 -11.96 9.25 -18.03
CA PRO A 14 -11.27 9.77 -19.20
C PRO A 14 -9.79 10.07 -18.91
N GLY A 15 -8.89 9.35 -19.59
CA GLY A 15 -7.44 9.46 -19.40
C GLY A 15 -6.82 8.28 -18.66
N ASP A 16 -7.62 7.49 -17.94
CA ASP A 16 -7.15 6.30 -17.25
C ASP A 16 -7.18 5.06 -18.16
N GLN A 17 -6.14 4.25 -18.08
CA GLN A 17 -6.08 2.97 -18.79
C GLN A 17 -6.94 1.89 -18.09
N TYR A 18 -7.11 2.01 -16.77
CA TYR A 18 -7.77 0.99 -15.93
C TYR A 18 -8.67 1.63 -14.87
N CYS A 19 -9.57 0.82 -14.29
CA CYS A 19 -10.36 1.23 -13.14
C CYS A 19 -9.52 1.09 -11.86
N TYR A 20 -9.39 2.21 -11.15
CA TYR A 20 -8.73 2.30 -9.86
C TYR A 20 -9.73 2.81 -8.82
N ALA A 21 -9.53 2.39 -7.57
CA ALA A 21 -10.22 2.93 -6.41
C ALA A 21 -9.18 3.20 -5.33
N MET A 22 -9.42 4.23 -4.52
CA MET A 22 -8.56 4.51 -3.37
C MET A 22 -8.81 3.46 -2.29
N ALA A 23 -7.73 3.04 -1.63
CA ALA A 23 -7.78 2.02 -0.60
C ALA A 23 -6.72 2.29 0.46
N THR A 24 -7.05 1.96 1.69
CA THR A 24 -6.15 2.00 2.82
C THR A 24 -5.69 0.58 3.17
N LEU A 25 -4.37 0.35 3.18
CA LEU A 25 -3.77 -0.83 3.76
C LEU A 25 -3.41 -0.56 5.22
N SER A 26 -3.96 -1.35 6.15
CA SER A 26 -3.77 -1.13 7.59
C SER A 26 -3.18 -2.35 8.28
N PHE A 27 -2.17 -2.09 9.12
CA PHE A 27 -1.60 -3.05 10.06
C PHE A 27 -2.18 -2.78 11.45
N ARG A 28 -2.97 -3.72 11.98
CA ARG A 28 -3.55 -3.63 13.33
C ARG A 28 -2.74 -4.45 14.32
N GLU A 29 -2.95 -4.15 15.60
CA GLU A 29 -2.32 -4.85 16.74
C GLU A 29 -0.79 -4.98 16.58
N VAL A 30 -0.16 -3.90 16.07
CA VAL A 30 1.27 -3.88 15.82
C VAL A 30 2.02 -3.97 17.14
N GLU A 31 2.77 -5.06 17.31
CA GLU A 31 3.64 -5.26 18.45
C GLU A 31 5.02 -4.62 18.25
N LYS A 32 5.52 -4.65 17.01
CA LYS A 32 6.86 -4.16 16.68
C LYS A 32 6.98 -3.74 15.23
N ILE A 33 7.74 -2.68 14.98
CA ILE A 33 8.12 -2.20 13.64
C ILE A 33 9.63 -2.08 13.60
N GLU A 34 10.25 -2.59 12.53
CA GLU A 34 11.68 -2.47 12.29
C GLU A 34 11.97 -2.08 10.84
N TRP A 35 12.65 -0.95 10.67
CA TRP A 35 13.18 -0.53 9.38
C TRP A 35 14.47 -1.30 9.08
N LEU A 36 14.44 -2.08 8.01
CA LEU A 36 15.60 -2.83 7.52
C LEU A 36 16.43 -1.97 6.56
N SER A 37 15.75 -1.12 5.78
CA SER A 37 16.36 -0.03 5.01
C SER A 37 15.35 1.09 4.86
N ASN A 38 15.78 2.34 5.03
CA ASN A 38 14.94 3.51 4.78
C ASN A 38 15.31 4.12 3.43
N SER A 39 14.31 4.61 2.70
CA SER A 39 14.51 5.40 1.49
C SER A 39 14.35 6.87 1.84
N GLU A 40 15.37 7.69 1.61
CA GLU A 40 15.27 9.16 1.73
C GLU A 40 14.61 9.80 0.50
N ARG A 41 14.01 9.00 -0.38
CA ARG A 41 13.30 9.52 -1.55
C ARG A 41 11.89 9.90 -1.16
N HIS A 42 11.66 11.19 -1.19
CA HIS A 42 10.35 11.79 -1.04
C HIS A 42 9.90 12.26 -2.42
N TYR A 43 8.72 11.80 -2.82
CA TYR A 43 8.00 12.27 -3.99
C TYR A 43 6.95 13.29 -3.53
N THR A 44 6.51 14.11 -4.47
CA THR A 44 5.39 15.03 -4.24
C THR A 44 4.31 14.63 -5.20
N ASP A 45 3.16 14.24 -4.67
CA ASP A 45 2.04 13.83 -5.49
C ASP A 45 1.39 15.05 -6.20
N ALA A 46 0.37 14.78 -7.02
CA ALA A 46 -0.34 15.82 -7.76
C ALA A 46 -1.10 16.83 -6.87
N THR A 47 -1.29 16.52 -5.58
CA THR A 47 -1.95 17.38 -4.60
C THR A 47 -0.97 18.17 -3.74
N GLY A 48 0.33 17.87 -3.83
CA GLY A 48 1.39 18.49 -3.04
C GLY A 48 1.69 17.75 -1.74
N GLU A 49 1.09 16.59 -1.51
CA GLU A 49 1.35 15.75 -0.35
C GLU A 49 2.65 14.95 -0.54
N GLU A 50 3.31 14.66 0.58
CA GLU A 50 4.53 13.86 0.60
C GLU A 50 4.18 12.40 0.34
N ASP A 51 4.73 11.87 -0.75
CA ASP A 51 4.57 10.49 -1.16
C ASP A 51 5.91 9.76 -0.97
N LEU A 52 5.90 8.67 -0.22
CA LEU A 52 7.08 7.84 0.03
C LEU A 52 7.32 6.80 -1.08
N GLY A 53 6.55 6.88 -2.16
CA GLY A 53 6.61 5.99 -3.31
C GLY A 53 5.78 4.71 -3.11
N ASN A 54 5.94 3.78 -4.05
CA ASN A 54 5.10 2.59 -4.11
C ASN A 54 5.53 1.51 -3.11
N ILE A 55 4.55 0.69 -2.71
CA ILE A 55 4.78 -0.63 -2.14
C ILE A 55 4.76 -1.63 -3.30
N ASP A 56 5.87 -2.36 -3.48
CA ASP A 56 6.02 -3.36 -4.53
C ASP A 56 5.60 -4.75 -4.04
N ALA A 57 5.89 -5.07 -2.78
CA ALA A 57 5.57 -6.38 -2.20
C ALA A 57 5.21 -6.32 -0.71
N VAL A 58 4.33 -7.25 -0.32
CA VAL A 58 3.94 -7.52 1.08
C VAL A 58 3.97 -9.04 1.27
N ASP A 59 4.91 -9.51 2.08
CA ASP A 59 5.14 -10.94 2.33
C ASP A 59 5.06 -11.29 3.81
N VAL A 60 4.74 -12.54 4.12
CA VAL A 60 4.77 -13.08 5.48
C VAL A 60 6.01 -13.95 5.66
N ASP A 61 6.88 -13.57 6.59
CA ASP A 61 8.11 -14.28 6.98
C ASP A 61 8.06 -14.63 8.47
N GLY A 62 7.56 -15.83 8.77
CA GLY A 62 7.30 -16.27 10.15
C GLY A 62 6.23 -15.39 10.80
N ASP A 63 6.57 -14.79 11.95
CA ASP A 63 5.67 -13.87 12.66
C ASP A 63 5.74 -12.43 12.12
N TRP A 64 6.60 -12.17 11.12
CA TRP A 64 6.79 -10.86 10.54
C TRP A 64 6.06 -10.71 9.23
N ILE A 65 5.54 -9.52 8.98
CA ILE A 65 5.10 -9.07 7.67
C ILE A 65 6.17 -8.13 7.13
N VAL A 66 6.74 -8.44 5.98
CA VAL A 66 7.75 -7.64 5.31
C VAL A 66 7.09 -6.84 4.21
N VAL A 67 7.29 -5.52 4.25
CA VAL A 67 6.80 -4.58 3.23
C VAL A 67 8.03 -3.96 2.57
N GLU A 68 8.06 -4.02 1.24
CA GLU A 68 9.14 -3.45 0.44
C GLU A 68 8.62 -2.70 -0.78
N GLY A 69 9.37 -1.66 -1.16
CA GLY A 69 9.15 -0.88 -2.36
C GLY A 69 10.03 0.36 -2.40
N ASP A 70 9.58 1.40 -3.09
CA ASP A 70 10.28 2.69 -3.17
C ASP A 70 10.45 3.35 -1.79
N CYS A 71 9.53 3.06 -0.86
CA CYS A 71 9.55 3.52 0.52
C CYS A 71 10.66 2.87 1.37
N GLY A 72 11.44 1.95 0.81
CA GLY A 72 12.43 1.16 1.52
C GLY A 72 11.86 -0.19 1.94
N ARG A 73 12.37 -0.73 3.06
CA ARG A 73 12.04 -2.07 3.53
C ARG A 73 11.80 -2.05 5.03
N VAL A 74 10.59 -2.41 5.43
CA VAL A 74 10.14 -2.45 6.82
C VAL A 74 9.56 -3.82 7.13
N ARG A 75 9.78 -4.29 8.36
CA ARG A 75 9.07 -5.46 8.87
C ARG A 75 8.21 -5.08 10.08
N VAL A 76 7.00 -5.61 10.09
CA VAL A 76 5.98 -5.37 11.11
C VAL A 76 5.63 -6.70 11.76
N ARG A 77 5.60 -6.77 13.08
CA ARG A 77 5.11 -7.93 13.83
C ARG A 77 3.75 -7.57 14.43
N GLY A 78 2.75 -8.43 14.21
CA GLY A 78 1.37 -8.19 14.62
C GLY A 78 0.42 -9.08 13.82
N SER A 79 -0.86 -8.71 13.76
CA SER A 79 -1.84 -9.39 12.94
C SER A 79 -1.65 -9.09 11.44
N LEU A 80 -2.22 -9.96 10.59
CA LEU A 80 -2.19 -9.79 9.13
C LEU A 80 -2.80 -8.44 8.73
N PRO A 81 -2.27 -7.80 7.67
CA PRO A 81 -2.83 -6.54 7.22
C PRO A 81 -4.19 -6.77 6.58
N TYR A 82 -5.03 -5.74 6.60
CA TYR A 82 -6.30 -5.74 5.89
C TYR A 82 -6.39 -4.50 4.99
N PHE A 83 -7.07 -4.68 3.86
CA PHE A 83 -7.38 -3.63 2.91
C PHE A 83 -8.82 -3.18 3.11
N GLU A 84 -9.03 -1.87 3.06
CA GLU A 84 -10.34 -1.25 3.03
C GLU A 84 -10.39 -0.28 1.85
N LEU A 85 -11.45 -0.34 1.06
CA LEU A 85 -11.70 0.66 0.02
C LEU A 85 -12.26 1.91 0.68
N ASP A 86 -11.78 3.07 0.25
CA ASP A 86 -12.32 4.34 0.74
C ASP A 86 -13.73 4.55 0.15
N ASN A 87 -14.66 5.07 0.96
CA ASN A 87 -16.08 5.28 0.57
C ASN A 87 -16.29 6.53 -0.27
#